data_AF-A0A2J1DXK7-F1
#
_entry.id   AF-A0A2J1DXK7-F1
#
_cell.length_a   1.000
_cell.length_b   1.000
_cell.length_c   1.000
_cell.angle_alpha   90.00
_cell.angle_beta   90.00
_cell.angle_gamma   90.00
#
_symmetry.space_group_name_H-M   'P 1'
#
loop_
_entity.id
_entity.type
_entity.pdbx_description
1 polymer ?
#
loop_
_entity_poly.entity_id
_entity_poly.type
_entity_poly.pdbx_seq_one_letter_code
_entity_poly.pdbx_strand_id
1 'polypeptide(L)'
;MQLLLYGEGGDIHKYRNRYGRVREYTSGFEGVIPRLDRLYRDSESQGVRESIEKYMLASPCQACGGKRLRKEALSVKIGERNIADVAGMSVDEQFKWANELAGKNTLFSKREQLIAAQILKEIRSRLGFLNNVGLEYLTIDRIAGTLSGGEAQRIRLASQIGSGLMGVLYVCDEPTIGLHPADDTRLVETLQKLRDLGNTILVVEHDESVMRAADYIIDMGPGAGEHGGRVVATGNISEIMQNPASLTGQYLSGAKVIPVPEKRRDGNGQELLIRGARQNNLKNIDVHIPLGKLVCVSGVSGSGKSTLVTDILFKHLAQVFYGAKDRAGGSDSITGTEHIDKIIEINQSPIGRTPRSNPATYTGAFTNIRELFASVPESKVKGYGPGRFSFNIKGGRCETCGGEGYIQIEMQFLPDVTVPCEVCHGARYNREVLEIKFKDKNIADVLDMTVDRALEFFENFPKISSKLQTMQDVGLGYIRIGQPAPTLSGGEAQRIKLATELSKRATGRTLYILDEPTTGLSFEDVAALLRVLQRLVDSGNTVVVIEHQLDVIKNADWIIDLGPGAGIKGGQIVAEGIPEDVALNKASMTGKYLRRVLPKLK
;
A
#
# COMPACT_ATOMS: atom_id res chain seq x y z
N MET A 1 6.89 -35.75 -18.55
CA MET A 1 6.15 -34.64 -17.89
C MET A 1 4.71 -34.51 -18.37
N GLN A 2 4.41 -34.60 -19.68
CA GLN A 2 3.02 -34.54 -20.19
C GLN A 2 2.08 -35.61 -19.60
N LEU A 3 2.54 -36.86 -19.49
CA LEU A 3 1.80 -37.96 -18.89
C LEU A 3 1.38 -37.69 -17.43
N LEU A 4 2.25 -37.02 -16.65
CA LEU A 4 1.93 -36.60 -15.28
C LEU A 4 0.92 -35.45 -15.24
N LEU A 5 1.08 -34.47 -16.14
CA LEU A 5 0.25 -33.26 -16.15
C LEU A 5 -1.14 -33.50 -16.74
N TYR A 6 -1.25 -34.30 -17.80
CA TYR A 6 -2.46 -34.49 -18.59
C TYR A 6 -2.99 -35.92 -18.58
N GLY A 7 -2.26 -36.85 -17.96
CA GLY A 7 -2.69 -38.22 -17.78
C GLY A 7 -2.38 -39.13 -18.97
N GLU A 8 -2.76 -40.39 -18.82
CA GLU A 8 -2.72 -41.42 -19.88
C GLU A 8 -4.04 -41.51 -20.64
N GLY A 9 -5.05 -40.73 -20.22
CA GLY A 9 -6.43 -40.87 -20.66
C GLY A 9 -7.17 -42.00 -19.90
N GLY A 10 -8.41 -42.24 -20.29
CA GLY A 10 -9.30 -43.23 -19.69
C GLY A 10 -10.77 -42.86 -19.89
N ASP A 11 -11.67 -43.81 -19.66
CA ASP A 11 -13.10 -43.59 -19.80
C ASP A 11 -13.65 -42.78 -18.62
N ILE A 12 -14.49 -41.79 -18.92
CA ILE A 12 -15.18 -40.98 -17.91
C ILE A 12 -16.45 -41.73 -17.48
N HIS A 13 -16.48 -42.16 -16.23
CA HIS A 13 -17.65 -42.80 -15.63
C HIS A 13 -18.42 -41.81 -14.77
N LYS A 14 -19.72 -41.68 -15.04
CA LYS A 14 -20.66 -40.91 -14.22
C LYS A 14 -21.35 -41.84 -13.24
N TYR A 15 -21.37 -41.49 -11.96
CA TYR A 15 -22.14 -42.20 -10.95
C TYR A 15 -22.91 -41.22 -10.07
N ARG A 16 -24.04 -41.67 -9.52
CA ARG A 16 -24.81 -40.88 -8.56
C ARG A 16 -24.33 -41.24 -7.16
N ASN A 17 -23.81 -40.27 -6.42
CA ASN A 17 -23.38 -40.51 -5.04
C ASN A 17 -24.58 -40.70 -4.10
N ARG A 18 -24.30 -41.10 -2.85
CA ARG A 18 -25.31 -41.29 -1.79
C ARG A 18 -26.16 -40.06 -1.45
N TYR A 19 -25.80 -38.88 -1.97
CA TYR A 19 -26.51 -37.62 -1.80
C TYR A 19 -27.30 -37.21 -3.06
N GLY A 20 -27.47 -38.12 -4.03
CA GLY A 20 -28.23 -37.86 -5.26
C GLY A 20 -27.49 -37.03 -6.31
N ARG A 21 -26.19 -36.77 -6.14
CA ARG A 21 -25.40 -35.92 -7.05
C ARG A 21 -24.64 -36.77 -8.06
N VAL A 22 -24.66 -36.35 -9.32
CA VAL A 22 -23.86 -36.98 -10.38
C VAL A 22 -22.41 -36.53 -10.19
N ARG A 23 -21.49 -37.48 -10.08
CA ARG A 23 -20.04 -37.27 -10.01
C ARG A 23 -19.36 -38.05 -11.11
N GLU A 24 -18.22 -37.53 -11.54
CA GLU A 24 -17.38 -38.12 -12.59
C GLU A 24 -16.10 -38.69 -11.97
N TYR A 25 -15.65 -39.85 -12.48
CA TYR A 25 -14.29 -40.35 -12.24
C TYR A 25 -13.75 -40.98 -13.53
N THR A 26 -12.44 -40.91 -13.71
CA THR A 26 -11.74 -41.49 -14.86
C THR A 26 -11.17 -42.85 -14.47
N SER A 27 -11.31 -43.86 -15.33
CA SER A 27 -10.78 -45.22 -15.08
C SER A 27 -9.25 -45.29 -15.10
N GLY A 28 -8.59 -44.39 -15.83
CA GLY A 28 -7.14 -44.21 -15.87
C GLY A 28 -6.64 -43.00 -15.07
N PHE A 29 -5.32 -42.80 -15.06
CA PHE A 29 -4.73 -41.62 -14.45
C PHE A 29 -5.09 -40.37 -15.27
N GLU A 30 -6.00 -39.55 -14.76
CA GLU A 30 -6.55 -38.36 -15.44
C GLU A 30 -5.54 -37.21 -15.60
N GLY A 31 -4.37 -37.28 -14.97
CA GLY A 31 -3.40 -36.19 -14.94
C GLY A 31 -3.69 -35.15 -13.87
N VAL A 32 -2.67 -34.40 -13.48
CA VAL A 32 -2.79 -33.37 -12.43
C VAL A 32 -3.69 -32.21 -12.87
N ILE A 33 -3.56 -31.71 -14.10
CA ILE A 33 -4.31 -30.53 -14.59
C ILE A 33 -5.81 -30.85 -14.74
N PRO A 34 -6.24 -31.91 -15.45
CA PRO A 34 -7.66 -32.24 -15.56
C PRO A 34 -8.30 -32.51 -14.21
N ARG A 35 -7.57 -33.16 -13.29
CA ARG A 35 -8.02 -33.37 -11.91
C ARG A 35 -8.29 -32.06 -11.18
N LEU A 36 -7.37 -31.09 -11.24
CA LEU A 36 -7.52 -29.80 -10.57
C LEU A 36 -8.68 -28.99 -11.17
N ASP A 37 -8.83 -28.97 -12.50
CA ASP A 37 -9.95 -28.30 -13.18
C ASP A 37 -11.31 -28.92 -12.79
N ARG A 38 -11.40 -30.26 -12.77
CA ARG A 38 -12.60 -30.97 -12.33
C ARG A 38 -12.93 -30.69 -10.86
N LEU A 39 -11.94 -30.79 -9.97
CA LEU A 39 -12.14 -30.48 -8.54
C LEU A 39 -12.57 -29.03 -8.32
N TYR A 40 -12.03 -28.09 -9.07
CA TYR A 40 -12.42 -26.68 -8.98
C TYR A 40 -13.90 -26.49 -9.37
N ARG A 41 -14.34 -27.10 -10.48
CA ARG A 41 -15.73 -27.03 -10.95
C ARG A 41 -16.71 -27.73 -10.00
N ASP A 42 -16.37 -28.95 -9.59
CA ASP A 42 -17.28 -29.83 -8.83
C ASP A 42 -17.31 -29.54 -7.32
N SER A 43 -16.28 -28.88 -6.77
CA SER A 43 -16.21 -28.59 -5.34
C SER A 43 -17.19 -27.48 -4.95
N GLU A 44 -18.03 -27.74 -3.95
CA GLU A 44 -18.85 -26.72 -3.26
C GLU A 44 -18.06 -26.00 -2.14
N SER A 45 -16.89 -26.53 -1.76
CA SER A 45 -16.03 -25.90 -0.75
C SER A 45 -15.25 -24.75 -1.38
N GLN A 46 -15.51 -23.54 -0.89
CA GLN A 46 -14.79 -22.33 -1.28
C GLN A 46 -13.28 -22.46 -0.98
N GLY A 47 -12.89 -23.02 0.18
CA GLY A 47 -11.48 -23.18 0.54
C GLY A 47 -10.71 -24.14 -0.39
N VAL A 48 -11.38 -25.13 -0.97
CA VAL A 48 -10.79 -25.99 -2.01
C VAL A 48 -10.59 -25.20 -3.29
N ARG A 49 -11.59 -24.42 -3.71
CA ARG A 49 -11.49 -23.56 -4.91
C ARG A 49 -10.35 -22.55 -4.78
N GLU A 50 -10.30 -21.82 -3.68
CA GLU A 50 -9.24 -20.85 -3.36
C GLU A 50 -7.86 -21.50 -3.32
N SER A 51 -7.75 -22.76 -2.89
CA SER A 51 -6.48 -23.50 -2.89
C SER A 51 -6.03 -23.88 -4.31
N ILE A 52 -6.97 -24.16 -5.21
CA ILE A 52 -6.69 -24.51 -6.60
C ILE A 52 -6.42 -23.26 -7.44
N GLU A 53 -7.12 -22.15 -7.19
CA GLU A 53 -6.96 -20.86 -7.88
C GLU A 53 -5.51 -20.36 -7.86
N LYS A 54 -4.74 -20.70 -6.82
CA LYS A 54 -3.29 -20.39 -6.70
C LYS A 54 -2.44 -20.98 -7.84
N TYR A 55 -2.94 -21.97 -8.57
CA TYR A 55 -2.29 -22.58 -9.72
C TYR A 55 -2.94 -22.21 -11.05
N MET A 56 -3.99 -21.39 -11.02
CA MET A 56 -4.72 -20.95 -12.21
C MET A 56 -4.29 -19.54 -12.62
N LEU A 57 -4.42 -19.26 -13.92
CA LEU A 57 -4.18 -17.94 -14.48
C LEU A 57 -5.47 -17.42 -15.10
N ALA A 58 -5.83 -16.19 -14.75
CA ALA A 58 -6.87 -15.48 -15.46
C ALA A 58 -6.38 -15.24 -16.90
N SER A 59 -7.07 -15.86 -17.86
CA SER A 59 -6.82 -15.67 -19.29
C SER A 59 -8.01 -14.95 -19.93
N PRO A 60 -7.80 -14.13 -20.96
CA PRO A 60 -8.89 -13.54 -21.71
C PRO A 60 -9.87 -14.63 -22.17
N CYS A 61 -11.17 -14.38 -21.96
CA CYS A 61 -12.20 -15.32 -22.37
C CYS A 61 -12.12 -15.56 -23.88
N GLN A 62 -12.06 -16.82 -24.31
CA GLN A 62 -11.96 -17.18 -25.73
C GLN A 62 -13.20 -16.76 -26.55
N ALA A 63 -14.38 -16.67 -25.91
CA ALA A 63 -15.62 -16.33 -26.60
C ALA A 63 -15.75 -14.83 -26.93
N CYS A 64 -15.31 -13.96 -26.02
CA CYS A 64 -15.42 -12.50 -26.18
C CYS A 64 -14.06 -11.79 -26.32
N GLY A 65 -12.94 -12.52 -26.29
CA GLY A 65 -11.60 -11.96 -26.29
C GLY A 65 -11.29 -11.09 -25.07
N GLY A 66 -11.99 -11.29 -23.95
CA GLY A 66 -11.88 -10.44 -22.76
C GLY A 66 -12.77 -9.19 -22.77
N LYS A 67 -13.55 -8.93 -23.83
CA LYS A 67 -14.42 -7.74 -23.95
C LYS A 67 -15.71 -7.79 -23.12
N ARG A 68 -15.96 -8.90 -22.38
CA ARG A 68 -17.07 -9.15 -21.45
C ARG A 68 -18.50 -9.12 -22.03
N LEU A 69 -18.68 -8.66 -23.27
CA LEU A 69 -19.98 -8.52 -23.94
C LEU A 69 -20.20 -9.58 -25.02
N ARG A 70 -21.48 -9.83 -25.35
CA ARG A 70 -21.88 -10.71 -26.45
C ARG A 70 -21.53 -10.10 -27.81
N LYS A 71 -21.42 -10.95 -28.84
CA LYS A 71 -21.04 -10.53 -30.20
C LYS A 71 -22.01 -9.50 -30.79
N GLU A 72 -23.30 -9.60 -30.48
CA GLU A 72 -24.35 -8.69 -30.94
C GLU A 72 -24.23 -7.29 -30.30
N ALA A 73 -23.72 -7.21 -29.07
CA ALA A 73 -23.43 -5.91 -28.44
C ALA A 73 -22.15 -5.30 -29.02
N LEU A 74 -21.16 -6.12 -29.36
CA LEU A 74 -19.88 -5.69 -29.94
C LEU A 74 -19.96 -5.33 -31.43
N SER A 75 -21.04 -5.71 -32.12
CA SER A 75 -21.29 -5.30 -33.50
C SER A 75 -21.83 -3.88 -33.62
N VAL A 76 -22.36 -3.31 -32.53
CA VAL A 76 -22.76 -1.90 -32.47
C VAL A 76 -21.52 -1.01 -32.35
N LYS A 77 -21.35 -0.10 -33.30
CA LYS A 77 -20.19 0.79 -33.39
C LYS A 77 -20.59 2.25 -33.50
N ILE A 78 -19.72 3.12 -32.98
CA ILE A 78 -19.74 4.56 -33.23
C ILE A 78 -18.45 4.89 -33.99
N GLY A 79 -18.58 5.24 -35.27
CA GLY A 79 -17.46 5.19 -36.21
C GLY A 79 -16.98 3.74 -36.38
N GLU A 80 -15.68 3.52 -36.25
CA GLU A 80 -15.09 2.17 -36.39
C GLU A 80 -14.95 1.39 -35.07
N ARG A 81 -15.39 1.97 -33.94
CA ARG A 81 -15.12 1.43 -32.59
C ARG A 81 -16.41 0.95 -31.91
N ASN A 82 -16.36 -0.24 -31.31
CA ASN A 82 -17.43 -0.71 -30.43
C ASN A 82 -17.22 -0.23 -28.97
N ILE A 83 -18.19 -0.47 -28.10
CA ILE A 83 -18.15 -0.03 -26.69
C ILE A 83 -16.92 -0.56 -25.92
N ALA A 84 -16.46 -1.78 -26.20
CA ALA A 84 -15.29 -2.34 -25.53
C ALA A 84 -13.98 -1.74 -26.06
N ASP A 85 -13.91 -1.45 -27.37
CA ASP A 85 -12.78 -0.72 -27.94
C ASP A 85 -12.69 0.68 -27.34
N VAL A 86 -13.84 1.32 -27.07
CA VAL A 86 -13.89 2.61 -26.38
C VAL A 86 -13.45 2.50 -24.93
N ALA A 87 -13.95 1.51 -24.19
CA ALA A 87 -13.61 1.32 -22.79
C ALA A 87 -12.12 0.97 -22.56
N GLY A 88 -11.48 0.28 -23.53
CA GLY A 88 -10.06 -0.09 -23.49
C GLY A 88 -9.09 1.01 -23.91
N MET A 89 -9.57 2.16 -24.40
CA MET A 89 -8.74 3.34 -24.62
C MET A 89 -8.41 4.02 -23.29
N SER A 90 -7.29 4.73 -23.25
CA SER A 90 -6.97 5.60 -22.12
C SER A 90 -8.00 6.74 -21.99
N VAL A 91 -8.20 7.27 -20.77
CA VAL A 91 -9.12 8.39 -20.53
C VAL A 91 -8.76 9.60 -21.42
N ASP A 92 -7.48 9.89 -21.67
CA ASP A 92 -7.04 10.94 -22.61
C ASP A 92 -7.55 10.69 -24.04
N GLU A 93 -7.38 9.47 -24.54
CA GLU A 93 -7.82 9.06 -25.88
C GLU A 93 -9.36 9.09 -26.00
N GLN A 94 -10.06 8.63 -24.97
CA GLN A 94 -11.52 8.71 -24.91
C GLN A 94 -12.02 10.15 -24.89
N PHE A 95 -11.33 11.05 -24.16
CA PHE A 95 -11.68 12.46 -24.11
C PHE A 95 -11.51 13.12 -25.49
N LYS A 96 -10.42 12.83 -26.20
CA LYS A 96 -10.19 13.29 -27.57
C LYS A 96 -11.26 12.75 -28.53
N TRP A 97 -11.55 11.46 -28.46
CA TRP A 97 -12.60 10.82 -29.25
C TRP A 97 -13.98 11.45 -29.01
N ALA A 98 -14.35 11.73 -27.76
CA ALA A 98 -15.61 12.38 -27.43
C ALA A 98 -15.66 13.85 -27.90
N ASN A 99 -14.53 14.57 -27.87
CA ASN A 99 -14.42 15.93 -28.42
C ASN A 99 -14.59 15.94 -29.95
N GLU A 100 -14.00 14.97 -30.66
CA GLU A 100 -14.15 14.82 -32.12
C GLU A 100 -15.61 14.56 -32.50
N LEU A 101 -16.31 13.66 -31.80
CA LEU A 101 -17.73 13.37 -32.01
C LEU A 101 -18.65 14.57 -31.70
N ALA A 102 -18.28 15.42 -30.75
CA ALA A 102 -19.01 16.64 -30.44
C ALA A 102 -18.66 17.81 -31.39
N GLY A 103 -17.57 17.70 -32.14
CA GLY A 103 -16.98 18.77 -32.93
C GLY A 103 -17.64 19.01 -34.29
N LYS A 104 -17.02 19.91 -35.07
CA LYS A 104 -17.49 20.27 -36.43
C LYS A 104 -17.26 19.15 -37.45
N ASN A 105 -16.24 18.32 -37.24
CA ASN A 105 -15.88 17.19 -38.11
C ASN A 105 -16.49 15.87 -37.59
N THR A 106 -17.69 15.94 -37.00
CA THR A 106 -18.35 14.77 -36.41
C THR A 106 -18.81 13.78 -37.48
N LEU A 107 -18.81 12.50 -37.11
CA LEU A 107 -19.38 11.40 -37.89
C LEU A 107 -20.92 11.37 -37.79
N PHE A 108 -21.50 12.10 -36.84
CA PHE A 108 -22.94 12.10 -36.59
C PHE A 108 -23.71 12.96 -37.58
N SER A 109 -24.85 12.44 -38.02
CA SER A 109 -25.87 13.25 -38.70
C SER A 109 -26.41 14.34 -37.77
N LYS A 110 -27.03 15.38 -38.34
CA LYS A 110 -27.65 16.46 -37.54
C LYS A 110 -28.62 15.95 -36.49
N ARG A 111 -29.37 14.88 -36.80
CA ARG A 111 -30.31 14.24 -35.86
C ARG A 111 -29.58 13.55 -34.72
N GLU A 112 -28.56 12.76 -35.02
CA GLU A 112 -27.77 12.06 -34.00
C GLU A 112 -27.01 13.04 -33.12
N GLN A 113 -26.47 14.12 -33.70
CA GLN A 113 -25.80 15.16 -32.93
C GLN A 113 -26.74 15.85 -31.94
N LEU A 114 -28.00 16.11 -32.31
CA LEU A 114 -29.01 16.64 -31.41
C LEU A 114 -29.33 15.67 -30.26
N ILE A 115 -29.47 14.37 -30.56
CA ILE A 115 -29.75 13.33 -29.54
C ILE A 115 -28.55 13.15 -28.60
N ALA A 116 -27.35 13.10 -29.16
CA ALA A 116 -26.12 12.79 -28.44
C ALA A 116 -25.53 14.01 -27.71
N ALA A 117 -25.94 15.24 -28.02
CA ALA A 117 -25.34 16.47 -27.49
C ALA A 117 -25.22 16.46 -25.95
N GLN A 118 -26.31 16.15 -25.24
CA GLN A 118 -26.31 16.14 -23.78
C GLN A 118 -25.48 14.98 -23.21
N ILE A 119 -25.51 13.83 -23.86
CA ILE A 119 -24.74 12.63 -23.46
C ILE A 119 -23.24 12.88 -23.64
N LEU A 120 -22.84 13.41 -24.80
CA LEU A 120 -21.45 13.76 -25.09
C LEU A 120 -20.94 14.87 -24.16
N LYS A 121 -21.79 15.86 -23.83
CA LYS A 121 -21.44 16.89 -22.85
C LYS A 121 -21.11 16.26 -21.50
N GLU A 122 -21.92 15.32 -21.02
CA GLU A 122 -21.71 14.63 -19.75
C GLU A 122 -20.46 13.73 -19.79
N ILE A 123 -20.27 12.94 -20.85
CA ILE A 123 -19.09 12.08 -21.04
C ILE A 123 -17.82 12.92 -21.03
N ARG A 124 -17.78 14.00 -21.81
CA ARG A 124 -16.63 14.91 -21.87
C ARG A 124 -16.34 15.54 -20.52
N SER A 125 -17.38 15.95 -19.78
CA SER A 125 -17.25 16.51 -18.44
C SER A 125 -16.56 15.51 -17.49
N ARG A 126 -17.07 14.28 -17.41
CA ARG A 126 -16.52 13.22 -16.53
C ARG A 126 -15.10 12.82 -16.90
N LEU A 127 -14.81 12.63 -18.19
CA LEU A 127 -13.46 12.34 -18.67
C LEU A 127 -12.50 13.50 -18.39
N GLY A 128 -12.97 14.74 -18.54
CA GLY A 128 -12.22 15.94 -18.17
C GLY A 128 -11.87 15.98 -16.68
N PHE A 129 -12.79 15.60 -15.79
CA PHE A 129 -12.49 15.50 -14.36
C PHE A 129 -11.43 14.44 -14.06
N LEU A 130 -11.51 13.27 -14.68
CA LEU A 130 -10.48 12.23 -14.55
C LEU A 130 -9.10 12.71 -15.02
N ASN A 131 -9.03 13.45 -16.13
CA ASN A 131 -7.78 14.07 -16.60
C ASN A 131 -7.24 15.12 -15.63
N ASN A 132 -8.12 15.93 -15.03
CA ASN A 132 -7.73 16.96 -14.06
C ASN A 132 -7.15 16.36 -12.77
N VAL A 133 -7.57 15.16 -12.37
CA VAL A 133 -7.00 14.45 -11.21
C VAL A 133 -5.83 13.53 -11.56
N GLY A 134 -5.24 13.67 -12.75
CA GLY A 134 -4.03 12.91 -13.12
C GLY A 134 -4.28 11.44 -13.45
N LEU A 135 -5.51 11.07 -13.83
CA LEU A 135 -5.89 9.68 -14.15
C LEU A 135 -6.06 9.45 -15.65
N GLU A 136 -5.48 10.32 -16.48
CA GLU A 136 -5.61 10.27 -17.94
C GLU A 136 -5.07 8.98 -18.57
N TYR A 137 -4.20 8.26 -17.86
CA TYR A 137 -3.56 7.02 -18.32
C TYR A 137 -4.38 5.75 -18.07
N LEU A 138 -5.44 5.84 -17.25
CA LEU A 138 -6.30 4.71 -16.95
C LEU A 138 -7.20 4.36 -18.13
N THR A 139 -7.66 3.11 -18.17
CA THR A 139 -8.75 2.67 -19.05
C THR A 139 -10.00 2.46 -18.21
N ILE A 140 -11.19 2.61 -18.81
CA ILE A 140 -12.47 2.45 -18.09
C ILE A 140 -12.74 0.97 -17.78
N ASP A 141 -12.21 0.05 -18.58
CA ASP A 141 -12.36 -1.39 -18.38
C ASP A 141 -11.40 -2.00 -17.33
N ARG A 142 -10.50 -1.18 -16.77
CA ARG A 142 -9.57 -1.57 -15.69
C ARG A 142 -10.36 -2.10 -14.49
N ILE A 143 -9.90 -3.22 -13.95
CA ILE A 143 -10.54 -3.89 -12.81
C ILE A 143 -10.37 -3.01 -11.57
N ALA A 144 -11.46 -2.68 -10.87
CA ALA A 144 -11.42 -1.80 -9.70
C ALA A 144 -10.46 -2.30 -8.60
N GLY A 145 -10.38 -3.62 -8.39
CA GLY A 145 -9.48 -4.23 -7.41
C GLY A 145 -7.98 -4.14 -7.74
N THR A 146 -7.60 -3.68 -8.94
CA THR A 146 -6.19 -3.44 -9.31
C THR A 146 -5.79 -1.98 -9.23
N LEU A 147 -6.69 -1.10 -8.81
CA LEU A 147 -6.39 0.31 -8.57
C LEU A 147 -5.60 0.48 -7.27
N SER A 148 -4.67 1.43 -7.23
CA SER A 148 -4.06 1.86 -5.98
C SER A 148 -5.07 2.63 -5.11
N GLY A 149 -4.78 2.77 -3.81
CA GLY A 149 -5.61 3.58 -2.90
C GLY A 149 -5.80 5.01 -3.41
N GLY A 150 -4.70 5.66 -3.81
CA GLY A 150 -4.73 7.00 -4.40
C GLY A 150 -5.50 7.07 -5.74
N GLU A 151 -5.38 6.07 -6.62
CA GLU A 151 -6.18 6.00 -7.85
C GLU A 151 -7.69 5.93 -7.53
N ALA A 152 -8.09 5.03 -6.61
CA ALA A 152 -9.48 4.87 -6.22
C ALA A 152 -10.05 6.14 -5.55
N GLN A 153 -9.26 6.78 -4.70
CA GLN A 153 -9.63 8.04 -4.04
C GLN A 153 -9.82 9.18 -5.05
N ARG A 154 -8.91 9.33 -6.02
CA ARG A 154 -9.02 10.37 -7.06
C ARG A 154 -10.20 10.13 -8.00
N ILE A 155 -10.55 8.87 -8.31
CA ILE A 155 -11.80 8.54 -9.02
C ILE A 155 -13.02 9.01 -8.23
N ARG A 156 -13.01 8.81 -6.90
CA ARG A 156 -14.10 9.27 -6.03
C ARG A 156 -14.19 10.79 -6.04
N LEU A 157 -13.06 11.50 -5.94
CA LEU A 157 -13.01 12.96 -6.01
C LEU A 157 -13.55 13.48 -7.35
N ALA A 158 -13.10 12.93 -8.48
CA ALA A 158 -13.61 13.29 -9.80
C ALA A 158 -15.13 13.05 -9.94
N SER A 159 -15.63 11.96 -9.35
CA SER A 159 -17.06 11.65 -9.33
C SER A 159 -17.87 12.66 -8.49
N GLN A 160 -17.31 13.16 -7.39
CA GLN A 160 -17.94 14.18 -6.56
C GLN A 160 -17.97 15.55 -7.23
N ILE A 161 -16.93 15.91 -7.97
CA ILE A 161 -16.93 17.18 -8.72
C ILE A 161 -17.98 17.13 -9.84
N GLY A 162 -18.14 15.97 -10.48
CA GLY A 162 -19.16 15.78 -11.51
C GLY A 162 -20.60 15.78 -11.00
N SER A 163 -20.84 15.63 -9.69
CA SER A 163 -22.20 15.72 -9.15
C SER A 163 -22.69 17.17 -9.00
N GLY A 164 -21.78 18.15 -8.99
CA GLY A 164 -22.12 19.57 -8.91
C GLY A 164 -22.85 19.97 -7.62
N LEU A 165 -22.66 19.21 -6.54
CA LEU A 165 -23.28 19.50 -5.24
C LEU A 165 -22.70 20.80 -4.64
N MET A 166 -23.54 21.52 -3.90
CA MET A 166 -23.20 22.75 -3.17
C MET A 166 -23.62 22.62 -1.70
N GLY A 167 -22.97 23.35 -0.80
CA GLY A 167 -23.27 23.31 0.64
C GLY A 167 -22.84 22.01 1.32
N VAL A 168 -21.91 21.26 0.71
CA VAL A 168 -21.38 20.00 1.25
C VAL A 168 -20.06 20.26 1.97
N LEU A 169 -19.88 19.58 3.12
CA LEU A 169 -18.58 19.45 3.78
C LEU A 169 -17.87 18.20 3.25
N TYR A 170 -16.87 18.38 2.42
CA TYR A 170 -15.99 17.30 1.97
C TYR A 170 -14.87 17.11 2.97
N VAL A 171 -14.72 15.89 3.49
CA VAL A 171 -13.58 15.50 4.31
C VAL A 171 -12.69 14.58 3.48
N CYS A 172 -11.49 15.05 3.17
CA CYS A 172 -10.51 14.34 2.37
C CYS A 172 -9.32 13.93 3.25
N ASP A 173 -9.02 12.64 3.25
CA ASP A 173 -7.90 12.06 3.99
C ASP A 173 -6.73 11.83 3.02
N GLU A 174 -5.72 12.70 3.06
CA GLU A 174 -4.50 12.65 2.25
C GLU A 174 -4.72 12.40 0.74
N PRO A 175 -5.38 13.31 0.01
CA PRO A 175 -5.64 13.13 -1.42
C PRO A 175 -4.38 13.10 -2.31
N THR A 176 -3.21 13.52 -1.81
CA THR A 176 -1.93 13.46 -2.54
C THR A 176 -1.24 12.09 -2.50
N ILE A 177 -1.79 11.09 -1.80
CA ILE A 177 -1.18 9.75 -1.72
C ILE A 177 -0.87 9.17 -3.11
N GLY A 178 0.39 8.73 -3.28
CA GLY A 178 0.92 8.13 -4.50
C GLY A 178 0.89 9.07 -5.71
N LEU A 179 0.87 10.38 -5.47
CA LEU A 179 0.92 11.41 -6.49
C LEU A 179 2.36 11.95 -6.60
N HIS A 180 2.79 12.22 -7.83
CA HIS A 180 4.08 12.85 -8.06
C HIS A 180 3.95 14.37 -7.85
N PRO A 181 5.00 15.08 -7.36
CA PRO A 181 5.00 16.55 -7.21
C PRO A 181 4.64 17.39 -8.45
N ALA A 182 4.56 16.75 -9.62
CA ALA A 182 4.17 17.37 -10.88
C ALA A 182 2.65 17.46 -11.03
N ASP A 183 1.92 16.58 -10.37
CA ASP A 183 0.47 16.43 -10.48
C ASP A 183 -0.26 17.07 -9.29
N ASP A 184 0.43 17.38 -8.18
CA ASP A 184 -0.14 18.04 -7.00
C ASP A 184 -0.83 19.35 -7.34
N THR A 185 -0.24 20.15 -8.24
CA THR A 185 -0.84 21.42 -8.67
C THR A 185 -2.22 21.21 -9.29
N ARG A 186 -2.40 20.14 -10.08
CA ARG A 186 -3.70 19.84 -10.69
C ARG A 186 -4.73 19.41 -9.65
N LEU A 187 -4.30 18.64 -8.66
CA LEU A 187 -5.15 18.23 -7.54
C LEU A 187 -5.58 19.44 -6.70
N VAL A 188 -4.64 20.32 -6.35
CA VAL A 188 -4.91 21.56 -5.61
C VAL A 188 -5.92 22.43 -6.35
N GLU A 189 -5.72 22.69 -7.66
CA GLU A 189 -6.68 23.45 -8.48
C GLU A 189 -8.07 22.78 -8.49
N THR A 190 -8.10 21.46 -8.46
CA THR A 190 -9.32 20.66 -8.47
C THR A 190 -10.07 20.79 -7.14
N LEU A 191 -9.36 20.78 -6.00
CA LEU A 191 -9.92 21.05 -4.68
C LEU A 191 -10.43 22.49 -4.59
N GLN A 192 -9.66 23.48 -5.06
CA GLN A 192 -10.09 24.88 -5.09
C GLN A 192 -11.37 25.08 -5.91
N LYS A 193 -11.48 24.45 -7.08
CA LYS A 193 -12.74 24.46 -7.86
C LYS A 193 -13.92 23.88 -7.08
N LEU A 194 -13.72 22.77 -6.37
CA LEU A 194 -14.77 22.16 -5.57
C LEU A 194 -15.21 23.08 -4.42
N ARG A 195 -14.28 23.81 -3.79
CA ARG A 195 -14.55 24.84 -2.78
C ARG A 195 -15.34 26.00 -3.39
N ASP A 196 -14.89 26.51 -4.53
CA ASP A 196 -15.45 27.68 -5.21
C ASP A 196 -16.87 27.44 -5.77
N LEU A 197 -17.30 26.17 -5.90
CA LEU A 197 -18.70 25.81 -6.14
C LEU A 197 -19.63 26.10 -4.94
N GLY A 198 -19.11 26.55 -3.80
CA GLY A 198 -19.87 26.81 -2.58
C GLY A 198 -19.83 25.65 -1.59
N ASN A 199 -18.74 24.88 -1.57
CA ASN A 199 -18.52 23.79 -0.63
C ASN A 199 -17.41 24.13 0.37
N THR A 200 -17.40 23.43 1.50
CA THR A 200 -16.27 23.46 2.44
C THR A 200 -15.46 22.19 2.27
N ILE A 201 -14.13 22.32 2.20
CA ILE A 201 -13.23 21.17 2.08
C ILE A 201 -12.30 21.16 3.28
N LEU A 202 -12.40 20.10 4.09
CA LEU A 202 -11.48 19.79 5.15
C LEU A 202 -10.53 18.71 4.65
N VAL A 203 -9.25 19.06 4.53
CA VAL A 203 -8.21 18.14 4.05
C VAL A 203 -7.26 17.82 5.20
N VAL A 204 -7.07 16.53 5.49
CA VAL A 204 -5.96 16.04 6.31
C VAL A 204 -4.79 15.79 5.37
N GLU A 205 -3.67 16.49 5.55
CA GLU A 205 -2.52 16.41 4.66
C GLU A 205 -1.19 16.61 5.37
N HIS A 206 -0.15 16.07 4.74
CA HIS A 206 1.25 16.26 5.10
C HIS A 206 2.05 16.92 3.97
N ASP A 207 1.48 17.01 2.76
CA ASP A 207 2.14 17.62 1.61
C ASP A 207 2.23 19.16 1.70
N GLU A 208 3.44 19.67 1.44
CA GLU A 208 3.75 21.09 1.50
C GLU A 208 2.95 21.91 0.47
N SER A 209 2.70 21.37 -0.73
CA SER A 209 2.02 22.11 -1.79
C SER A 209 0.54 22.36 -1.45
N VAL A 210 -0.12 21.37 -0.82
CA VAL A 210 -1.49 21.51 -0.33
C VAL A 210 -1.55 22.48 0.84
N MET A 211 -0.63 22.35 1.81
CA MET A 211 -0.57 23.29 2.95
C MET A 211 -0.38 24.74 2.49
N ARG A 212 0.51 24.98 1.52
CA ARG A 212 0.74 26.33 0.97
C ARG A 212 -0.45 26.89 0.20
N ALA A 213 -1.30 26.03 -0.35
CA ALA A 213 -2.49 26.44 -1.11
C ALA A 213 -3.76 26.55 -0.24
N ALA A 214 -3.71 26.10 1.02
CA ALA A 214 -4.84 26.14 1.93
C ALA A 214 -5.17 27.58 2.37
N ASP A 215 -6.46 27.89 2.45
CA ASP A 215 -6.94 29.19 2.96
C ASP A 215 -6.74 29.29 4.48
N TYR A 216 -6.84 28.15 5.17
CA TYR A 216 -6.77 28.04 6.62
C TYR A 216 -6.17 26.69 7.01
N ILE A 217 -5.26 26.69 7.99
CA ILE A 217 -4.56 25.51 8.47
C ILE A 217 -4.86 25.34 9.96
N ILE A 218 -5.09 24.09 10.36
CA ILE A 218 -5.20 23.67 11.77
C ILE A 218 -4.06 22.69 12.01
N ASP A 219 -3.05 23.12 12.76
CA ASP A 219 -1.90 22.28 13.12
C ASP A 219 -2.19 21.53 14.42
N MET A 220 -2.15 20.21 14.33
CA MET A 220 -2.42 19.30 15.44
C MET A 220 -1.11 18.79 16.03
N GLY A 221 -1.00 18.72 17.35
CA GLY A 221 0.22 18.25 18.01
C GLY A 221 0.21 18.46 19.52
N PRO A 222 1.37 18.73 20.16
CA PRO A 222 2.72 18.83 19.57
C PRO A 222 3.37 17.48 19.22
N GLY A 223 2.79 16.36 19.65
CA GLY A 223 3.24 15.01 19.30
C GLY A 223 2.07 14.10 18.95
N ALA A 224 2.33 12.79 18.88
CA ALA A 224 1.32 11.77 18.63
C ALA A 224 0.77 11.14 19.92
N GLY A 225 -0.39 10.47 19.82
CA GLY A 225 -1.06 9.79 20.93
C GLY A 225 -1.30 10.69 22.14
N GLU A 226 -0.86 10.27 23.32
CA GLU A 226 -1.07 10.99 24.59
C GLU A 226 -0.37 12.36 24.64
N HIS A 227 0.66 12.56 23.79
CA HIS A 227 1.37 13.84 23.65
C HIS A 227 0.73 14.76 22.59
N GLY A 228 -0.33 14.30 21.93
CA GLY A 228 -1.07 15.01 20.88
C GLY A 228 -2.47 15.42 21.29
N GLY A 229 -3.35 15.48 20.28
CA GLY A 229 -4.78 15.77 20.48
C GLY A 229 -5.08 17.22 20.83
N ARG A 230 -4.13 18.14 20.63
CA ARG A 230 -4.29 19.57 20.87
C ARG A 230 -4.08 20.34 19.57
N VAL A 231 -4.79 21.45 19.46
CA VAL A 231 -4.55 22.44 18.42
C VAL A 231 -3.35 23.29 18.85
N VAL A 232 -2.25 23.20 18.11
CA VAL A 232 -0.99 23.90 18.41
C VAL A 232 -1.00 25.29 17.79
N ALA A 233 -1.47 25.38 16.55
CA ALA A 233 -1.56 26.61 15.80
C ALA A 233 -2.76 26.56 14.86
N THR A 234 -3.39 27.70 14.61
CA THR A 234 -4.41 27.85 13.56
C THR A 234 -4.23 29.18 12.86
N GLY A 235 -4.47 29.21 11.57
CA GLY A 235 -4.36 30.45 10.81
C GLY A 235 -4.02 30.21 9.36
N ASN A 236 -3.60 31.27 8.68
CA ASN A 236 -3.01 31.15 7.35
C ASN A 236 -1.57 30.60 7.42
N ILE A 237 -1.01 30.22 6.27
CA ILE A 237 0.35 29.65 6.17
C ILE A 237 1.43 30.51 6.84
N SER A 238 1.33 31.84 6.75
CA SER A 238 2.33 32.75 7.33
C SER A 238 2.27 32.74 8.86
N GLU A 239 1.07 32.66 9.44
CA GLU A 239 0.86 32.56 10.88
C GLU A 239 1.38 31.22 11.42
N ILE A 240 1.16 30.11 10.69
CA ILE A 240 1.71 28.80 11.06
C ILE A 240 3.24 28.82 11.04
N MET A 241 3.85 29.36 9.98
CA MET A 241 5.32 29.45 9.84
C MET A 241 5.99 30.31 10.92
N GLN A 242 5.28 31.30 11.48
CA GLN A 242 5.79 32.17 12.53
C GLN A 242 5.61 31.58 13.93
N ASN A 243 4.78 30.55 14.10
CA ASN A 243 4.52 29.95 15.40
C ASN A 243 5.65 28.97 15.79
N PRO A 244 6.47 29.27 16.81
CA PRO A 244 7.58 28.41 17.20
C PRO A 244 7.13 27.08 17.82
N ALA A 245 5.89 26.99 18.32
CA ALA A 245 5.34 25.74 18.87
C ALA A 245 4.90 24.76 17.77
N SER A 246 4.63 25.25 16.55
CA SER A 246 4.22 24.44 15.41
C SER A 246 5.43 23.73 14.79
N LEU A 247 5.53 22.42 14.96
CA LEU A 247 6.58 21.63 14.31
C LEU A 247 6.43 21.71 12.78
N THR A 248 5.20 21.65 12.29
CA THR A 248 4.85 21.87 10.88
C THR A 248 5.35 23.24 10.40
N GLY A 249 5.10 24.31 11.16
CA GLY A 249 5.59 25.66 10.89
C GLY A 249 7.12 25.76 10.85
N GLN A 250 7.84 25.04 11.71
CA GLN A 250 9.30 24.98 11.71
C GLN A 250 9.85 24.35 10.42
N TYR A 251 9.22 23.30 9.91
CA TYR A 251 9.60 22.69 8.62
C TYR A 251 9.26 23.60 7.43
N LEU A 252 8.06 24.17 7.41
CA LEU A 252 7.59 25.04 6.33
C LEU A 252 8.38 26.35 6.20
N SER A 253 8.88 26.87 7.33
CA SER A 253 9.77 28.05 7.39
C SER A 253 11.23 27.73 7.09
N GLY A 254 11.61 26.44 7.09
CA GLY A 254 13.00 25.99 6.97
C GLY A 254 13.82 26.17 8.25
N ALA A 255 13.21 26.51 9.38
CA ALA A 255 13.88 26.51 10.69
C ALA A 255 14.33 25.09 11.09
N LYS A 256 13.57 24.07 10.68
CA LYS A 256 13.95 22.67 10.73
C LYS A 256 13.96 22.09 9.32
N VAL A 257 14.95 21.28 8.99
CA VAL A 257 15.09 20.65 7.67
C VAL A 257 15.64 19.24 7.82
N ILE A 258 15.23 18.35 6.92
CA ILE A 258 15.89 17.05 6.78
C ILE A 258 17.18 17.29 5.99
N PRO A 259 18.36 17.08 6.60
CA PRO A 259 19.63 17.36 5.93
C PRO A 259 19.85 16.42 4.75
N VAL A 260 20.60 16.88 3.76
CA VAL A 260 21.12 16.04 2.68
C VAL A 260 22.41 15.37 3.17
N PRO A 261 22.68 14.09 2.87
CA PRO A 261 23.91 13.42 3.26
C PRO A 261 25.14 14.14 2.67
N GLU A 262 26.19 14.35 3.48
CA GLU A 262 27.42 15.01 3.01
C GLU A 262 28.20 14.16 1.98
N LYS A 263 28.10 12.83 2.10
CA LYS A 263 28.67 11.86 1.18
C LYS A 263 27.65 10.77 0.91
N ARG A 264 27.58 10.33 -0.35
CA ARG A 264 26.76 9.19 -0.78
C ARG A 264 27.60 7.93 -0.75
N ARG A 265 26.96 6.78 -0.51
CA ARG A 265 27.67 5.50 -0.43
C ARG A 265 28.10 5.02 -1.82
N ASP A 266 29.33 4.55 -1.92
CA ASP A 266 29.83 3.90 -3.14
C ASP A 266 29.21 2.52 -3.38
N GLY A 267 28.66 1.90 -2.32
CA GLY A 267 28.06 0.55 -2.34
C GLY A 267 29.11 -0.54 -2.09
N ASN A 268 28.72 -1.80 -2.29
CA ASN A 268 29.62 -2.95 -2.10
C ASN A 268 30.27 -3.45 -3.41
N GLY A 269 30.13 -2.70 -4.50
CA GLY A 269 30.63 -3.04 -5.83
C GLY A 269 29.85 -4.14 -6.56
N GLN A 270 28.75 -4.65 -5.97
CA GLN A 270 27.87 -5.64 -6.57
C GLN A 270 26.56 -4.97 -7.02
N GLU A 271 25.84 -5.61 -7.95
CA GLU A 271 24.56 -5.12 -8.46
C GLU A 271 23.60 -6.27 -8.77
N LEU A 272 22.31 -5.95 -8.78
CA LEU A 272 21.28 -6.76 -9.43
C LEU A 272 20.99 -6.17 -10.79
N LEU A 273 20.90 -7.00 -11.81
CA LEU A 273 20.54 -6.59 -13.17
C LEU A 273 19.25 -7.28 -13.59
N ILE A 274 18.21 -6.47 -13.86
CA ILE A 274 16.97 -6.92 -14.47
C ILE A 274 17.09 -6.70 -15.98
N ARG A 275 17.04 -7.77 -16.78
CA ARG A 275 17.10 -7.66 -18.26
C ARG A 275 15.72 -7.79 -18.89
N GLY A 276 15.44 -6.95 -19.89
CA GLY A 276 14.26 -7.04 -20.75
C GLY A 276 12.92 -6.89 -20.01
N ALA A 277 12.85 -6.04 -18.98
CA ALA A 277 11.64 -5.82 -18.21
C ALA A 277 10.52 -5.22 -19.09
N ARG A 278 9.42 -5.97 -19.24
CA ARG A 278 8.35 -5.70 -20.22
C ARG A 278 6.94 -5.97 -19.69
N GLN A 279 6.79 -6.12 -18.37
CA GLN A 279 5.47 -6.26 -17.76
C GLN A 279 4.67 -4.95 -17.88
N ASN A 280 3.35 -5.06 -18.08
CA ASN A 280 2.42 -3.93 -18.22
C ASN A 280 2.88 -2.91 -19.28
N ASN A 281 3.26 -1.70 -18.88
CA ASN A 281 3.68 -0.62 -19.77
C ASN A 281 5.20 -0.48 -19.92
N LEU A 282 6.01 -1.30 -19.24
CA LEU A 282 7.47 -1.26 -19.36
C LEU A 282 7.94 -1.60 -20.78
N LYS A 283 8.93 -0.87 -21.30
CA LYS A 283 9.34 -0.89 -22.71
C LYS A 283 10.59 -1.74 -22.96
N ASN A 284 10.62 -2.95 -22.42
CA ASN A 284 11.76 -3.87 -22.53
C ASN A 284 13.07 -3.23 -22.05
N ILE A 285 13.05 -2.73 -20.81
CA ILE A 285 14.17 -1.99 -20.21
C ILE A 285 15.11 -2.91 -19.44
N ASP A 286 16.40 -2.57 -19.45
CA ASP A 286 17.41 -3.16 -18.60
C ASP A 286 17.68 -2.23 -17.42
N VAL A 287 17.65 -2.73 -16.18
CA VAL A 287 17.76 -1.92 -14.96
C VAL A 287 18.86 -2.45 -14.05
N HIS A 288 19.80 -1.59 -13.68
CA HIS A 288 20.88 -1.88 -12.74
C HIS A 288 20.53 -1.35 -11.35
N ILE A 289 20.56 -2.23 -10.35
CA ILE A 289 20.29 -1.89 -8.94
C ILE A 289 21.58 -2.13 -8.14
N PRO A 290 22.32 -1.08 -7.76
CA PRO A 290 23.54 -1.24 -6.97
C PRO A 290 23.23 -1.73 -5.55
N LEU A 291 24.05 -2.65 -5.04
CA LEU A 291 23.90 -3.23 -3.71
C LEU A 291 24.71 -2.46 -2.65
N GLY A 292 24.26 -2.55 -1.39
CA GLY A 292 24.82 -1.82 -0.25
C GLY A 292 24.49 -0.32 -0.26
N LYS A 293 23.36 0.05 -0.89
CA LYS A 293 22.91 1.43 -1.08
C LYS A 293 21.44 1.60 -0.69
N LEU A 294 21.06 2.85 -0.40
CA LEU A 294 19.66 3.29 -0.45
C LEU A 294 19.32 3.67 -1.90
N VAL A 295 18.60 2.79 -2.60
CA VAL A 295 18.18 2.97 -3.99
C VAL A 295 16.73 3.42 -4.05
N CYS A 296 16.47 4.57 -4.68
CA CYS A 296 15.13 5.10 -4.84
C CYS A 296 14.63 4.92 -6.28
N VAL A 297 13.49 4.27 -6.46
CA VAL A 297 12.78 4.20 -7.74
C VAL A 297 11.72 5.29 -7.75
N SER A 298 11.88 6.28 -8.63
CA SER A 298 11.02 7.46 -8.71
C SER A 298 10.40 7.65 -10.10
N GLY A 299 9.68 8.74 -10.30
CA GLY A 299 8.98 9.09 -11.52
C GLY A 299 7.45 9.12 -11.38
N VAL A 300 6.75 9.68 -12.36
CA VAL A 300 5.30 10.01 -12.27
C VAL A 300 4.38 8.82 -11.99
N SER A 301 3.18 9.06 -11.45
CA SER A 301 2.20 8.01 -11.19
C SER A 301 1.85 7.28 -12.49
N GLY A 302 1.84 5.95 -12.47
CA GLY A 302 1.65 5.14 -13.69
C GLY A 302 2.88 5.00 -14.60
N SER A 303 4.07 5.47 -14.21
CA SER A 303 5.30 5.30 -15.02
C SER A 303 5.82 3.85 -15.07
N GLY A 304 5.42 3.00 -14.11
CA GLY A 304 5.82 1.59 -14.04
C GLY A 304 6.62 1.17 -12.81
N LYS A 305 6.77 2.03 -11.78
CA LYS A 305 7.56 1.78 -10.56
C LYS A 305 7.18 0.47 -9.84
N SER A 306 5.92 0.31 -9.43
CA SER A 306 5.45 -0.90 -8.76
C SER A 306 5.50 -2.14 -9.68
N THR A 307 5.32 -1.96 -10.99
CA THR A 307 5.50 -3.06 -11.96
C THR A 307 6.96 -3.57 -11.96
N LEU A 308 7.93 -2.65 -11.94
CA LEU A 308 9.34 -3.00 -11.95
C LEU A 308 9.78 -3.65 -10.62
N VAL A 309 9.45 -3.01 -9.50
CA VAL A 309 9.97 -3.39 -8.19
C VAL A 309 9.15 -4.53 -7.57
N THR A 310 7.82 -4.44 -7.59
CA THR A 310 6.95 -5.41 -6.92
C THR A 310 6.61 -6.58 -7.83
N ASP A 311 6.14 -6.33 -9.06
CA ASP A 311 5.67 -7.40 -9.95
C ASP A 311 6.82 -8.19 -10.60
N ILE A 312 7.94 -7.55 -10.92
CA ILE A 312 9.10 -8.22 -11.52
C ILE A 312 10.12 -8.60 -10.45
N LEU A 313 10.77 -7.61 -9.82
CA LEU A 313 11.92 -7.86 -8.94
C LEU A 313 11.54 -8.69 -7.70
N PHE A 314 10.60 -8.21 -6.89
CA PHE A 314 10.22 -8.89 -5.65
C PHE A 314 9.67 -10.29 -5.91
N LYS A 315 8.71 -10.45 -6.82
CA LYS A 315 8.13 -11.77 -7.12
C LYS A 315 9.17 -12.75 -7.64
N HIS A 316 10.09 -12.32 -8.51
CA HIS A 316 11.16 -13.19 -9.00
C HIS A 316 12.09 -13.63 -7.85
N LEU A 317 12.54 -12.69 -7.03
CA LEU A 317 13.41 -13.03 -5.90
C LEU A 317 12.67 -13.89 -4.85
N ALA A 318 11.37 -13.69 -4.65
CA ALA A 318 10.56 -14.52 -3.75
C ALA A 318 10.45 -15.96 -4.27
N GLN A 319 10.38 -16.17 -5.59
CA GLN A 319 10.46 -17.49 -6.19
C GLN A 319 11.81 -18.15 -5.91
N VAL A 320 12.92 -17.40 -6.07
CA VAL A 320 14.29 -17.89 -5.87
C VAL A 320 14.56 -18.24 -4.40
N PHE A 321 14.26 -17.33 -3.47
CA PHE A 321 14.63 -17.48 -2.06
C PHE A 321 13.61 -18.28 -1.23
N TYR A 322 12.32 -18.20 -1.56
CA TYR A 322 11.25 -18.75 -0.74
C TYR A 322 10.39 -19.80 -1.46
N GLY A 323 10.67 -20.09 -2.73
CA GLY A 323 9.83 -20.98 -3.53
C GLY A 323 8.40 -20.44 -3.67
N ALA A 324 8.23 -19.11 -3.66
CA ALA A 324 6.93 -18.49 -3.84
C ALA A 324 6.28 -18.95 -5.16
N LYS A 325 4.96 -19.10 -5.16
CA LYS A 325 4.22 -19.61 -6.34
C LYS A 325 3.72 -18.50 -7.25
N ASP A 326 3.70 -17.27 -6.77
CA ASP A 326 3.27 -16.12 -7.54
C ASP A 326 4.19 -15.94 -8.73
N ARG A 327 3.62 -15.80 -9.93
CA ARG A 327 4.39 -15.64 -11.16
C ARG A 327 4.96 -14.23 -11.23
N ALA A 328 6.29 -14.12 -11.37
CA ALA A 328 6.95 -12.86 -11.68
C ALA A 328 6.49 -12.29 -13.03
N GLY A 329 6.47 -10.96 -13.13
CA GLY A 329 6.17 -10.24 -14.37
C GLY A 329 7.17 -10.53 -15.49
N GLY A 330 6.81 -10.17 -16.72
CA GLY A 330 7.66 -10.40 -17.89
C GLY A 330 9.02 -9.70 -17.82
N SER A 331 10.09 -10.49 -17.78
CA SER A 331 11.49 -10.10 -17.96
C SER A 331 12.27 -11.25 -18.62
N ASP A 332 13.47 -11.00 -19.13
CA ASP A 332 14.32 -12.03 -19.73
C ASP A 332 15.13 -12.79 -18.68
N SER A 333 15.75 -12.07 -17.74
CA SER A 333 16.48 -12.66 -16.61
C SER A 333 16.72 -11.63 -15.52
N ILE A 334 17.01 -12.10 -14.30
CA ILE A 334 17.54 -11.28 -13.22
C ILE A 334 18.84 -11.94 -12.73
N THR A 335 19.95 -11.23 -12.82
CA THR A 335 21.30 -11.71 -12.42
C THR A 335 21.82 -10.96 -11.20
N GLY A 336 22.82 -11.52 -10.50
CA GLY A 336 23.37 -10.96 -9.26
C GLY A 336 22.62 -11.40 -8.00
N THR A 337 21.71 -12.36 -8.12
CA THR A 337 20.91 -12.88 -6.99
C THR A 337 21.78 -13.61 -5.97
N GLU A 338 22.93 -14.13 -6.39
CA GLU A 338 23.95 -14.73 -5.53
C GLU A 338 24.58 -13.77 -4.52
N HIS A 339 24.43 -12.45 -4.72
CA HIS A 339 24.97 -11.43 -3.82
C HIS A 339 24.09 -11.16 -2.61
N ILE A 340 22.81 -11.56 -2.66
CA ILE A 340 21.84 -11.40 -1.58
C ILE A 340 21.43 -12.76 -1.00
N ASP A 341 21.04 -12.79 0.28
CA ASP A 341 20.65 -14.03 0.97
C ASP A 341 19.18 -14.09 1.37
N LYS A 342 18.52 -12.93 1.41
CA LYS A 342 17.15 -12.76 1.86
C LYS A 342 16.53 -11.52 1.21
N ILE A 343 15.24 -11.61 0.91
CA ILE A 343 14.45 -10.46 0.44
C ILE A 343 13.28 -10.17 1.38
N ILE A 344 13.00 -8.89 1.62
CA ILE A 344 11.93 -8.48 2.52
C ILE A 344 11.13 -7.36 1.91
N GLU A 345 9.86 -7.61 1.66
CA GLU A 345 8.91 -6.57 1.27
C GLU A 345 8.22 -5.98 2.49
N ILE A 346 8.24 -4.66 2.59
CA ILE A 346 7.58 -3.87 3.62
C ILE A 346 6.57 -2.95 2.91
N ASN A 347 5.37 -3.49 2.70
CA ASN A 347 4.24 -2.79 2.09
C ASN A 347 3.24 -2.28 3.14
N GLN A 348 2.28 -1.46 2.71
CA GLN A 348 1.22 -0.88 3.55
C GLN A 348 0.08 -1.85 3.90
N SER A 349 0.18 -3.12 3.49
CA SER A 349 -0.87 -4.09 3.84
C SER A 349 -1.00 -4.21 5.37
N PRO A 350 -2.21 -4.36 5.92
CA PRO A 350 -2.40 -4.50 7.36
C PRO A 350 -1.55 -5.65 7.92
N ILE A 351 -0.95 -5.46 9.11
CA ILE A 351 -0.21 -6.53 9.81
C ILE A 351 -1.10 -7.72 10.20
N GLY A 352 -2.43 -7.51 10.20
CA GLY A 352 -3.44 -8.53 10.33
C GLY A 352 -4.82 -7.96 10.05
N ARG A 353 -5.75 -8.82 9.63
CA ARG A 353 -7.13 -8.43 9.32
C ARG A 353 -8.10 -8.64 10.48
N THR A 354 -7.62 -9.16 11.61
CA THR A 354 -8.45 -9.44 12.79
C THR A 354 -7.90 -8.72 14.02
N PRO A 355 -8.73 -8.42 15.02
CA PRO A 355 -8.29 -7.82 16.29
C PRO A 355 -7.28 -8.67 17.09
N ARG A 356 -7.04 -9.91 16.67
CA ARG A 356 -6.06 -10.82 17.29
C ARG A 356 -4.62 -10.47 16.95
N SER A 357 -4.40 -9.83 15.81
CA SER A 357 -3.09 -9.26 15.49
C SER A 357 -2.97 -7.89 16.14
N ASN A 358 -1.79 -7.57 16.64
CA ASN A 358 -1.44 -6.29 17.27
C ASN A 358 0.10 -6.15 17.32
N PRO A 359 0.65 -4.97 17.65
CA PRO A 359 2.10 -4.74 17.65
C PRO A 359 2.89 -5.76 18.49
N ALA A 360 2.40 -6.12 19.69
CA ALA A 360 3.08 -7.07 20.58
C ALA A 360 3.12 -8.49 20.00
N THR A 361 2.04 -8.95 19.38
CA THR A 361 1.99 -10.27 18.72
C THR A 361 2.86 -10.31 17.48
N TYR A 362 2.83 -9.26 16.66
CA TYR A 362 3.54 -9.22 15.38
C TYR A 362 5.05 -9.17 15.55
N THR A 363 5.54 -8.31 16.46
CA THR A 363 6.97 -8.26 16.85
C THR A 363 7.41 -9.49 17.65
N GLY A 364 6.46 -10.30 18.12
CA GLY A 364 6.70 -11.43 19.01
C GLY A 364 7.13 -11.03 20.42
N ALA A 365 6.94 -9.77 20.84
CA ALA A 365 7.14 -9.35 22.23
C ALA A 365 6.16 -10.06 23.18
N PHE A 366 4.94 -10.33 22.70
CA PHE A 366 3.87 -10.91 23.50
C PHE A 366 4.18 -12.33 24.03
N THR A 367 4.99 -13.12 23.32
CA THR A 367 5.41 -14.44 23.82
C THR A 367 6.22 -14.30 25.11
N ASN A 368 7.21 -13.41 25.12
CA ASN A 368 8.04 -13.16 26.31
C ASN A 368 7.21 -12.55 27.46
N ILE A 369 6.24 -11.68 27.15
CA ILE A 369 5.32 -11.12 28.15
C ILE A 369 4.48 -12.24 28.80
N ARG A 370 3.92 -13.17 28.01
CA ARG A 370 3.13 -14.29 28.57
C ARG A 370 3.96 -15.23 29.43
N GLU A 371 5.20 -15.49 29.03
CA GLU A 371 6.15 -16.29 29.83
C GLU A 371 6.43 -15.61 31.18
N LEU A 372 6.62 -14.29 31.18
CA LEU A 372 6.80 -13.51 32.40
C LEU A 372 5.58 -13.62 33.33
N PHE A 373 4.37 -13.41 32.83
CA PHE A 373 3.15 -13.54 33.63
C PHE A 373 2.94 -14.96 34.18
N ALA A 374 3.31 -16.00 33.42
CA ALA A 374 3.26 -17.38 33.91
C ALA A 374 4.31 -17.69 34.99
N SER A 375 5.39 -16.89 35.07
CA SER A 375 6.47 -17.09 36.04
C SER A 375 6.18 -16.49 37.43
N VAL A 376 5.18 -15.60 37.53
CA VAL A 376 4.74 -14.93 38.76
C VAL A 376 4.25 -15.97 39.80
N PRO A 377 4.53 -15.80 41.11
CA PRO A 377 4.18 -16.79 42.15
C PRO A 377 2.69 -17.19 42.14
N GLU A 378 1.79 -16.22 42.03
CA GLU A 378 0.34 -16.41 42.00
C GLU A 378 -0.10 -17.31 40.83
N SER A 379 0.52 -17.11 39.66
CA SER A 379 0.32 -17.95 38.48
C SER A 379 0.79 -19.38 38.71
N LYS A 380 1.96 -19.56 39.35
CA LYS A 380 2.52 -20.89 39.65
C LYS A 380 1.63 -21.67 40.62
N VAL A 381 1.12 -21.02 41.66
CA VAL A 381 0.20 -21.64 42.64
C VAL A 381 -1.10 -22.08 41.96
N LYS A 382 -1.64 -21.26 41.04
CA LYS A 382 -2.85 -21.61 40.26
C LYS A 382 -2.58 -22.56 39.07
N GLY A 383 -1.33 -22.97 38.82
CA GLY A 383 -0.96 -23.85 37.71
C GLY A 383 -1.10 -23.21 36.32
N TYR A 384 -1.04 -21.87 36.23
CA TYR A 384 -1.22 -21.15 34.98
C TYR A 384 0.05 -21.11 34.14
N GLY A 385 0.02 -21.79 32.98
CA GLY A 385 1.07 -21.67 31.97
C GLY A 385 0.89 -20.45 31.03
N PRO A 386 1.85 -20.18 30.13
CA PRO A 386 1.80 -19.05 29.19
C PRO A 386 0.58 -19.08 28.24
N GLY A 387 -0.03 -20.26 28.03
CA GLY A 387 -1.26 -20.43 27.26
C GLY A 387 -2.46 -19.75 27.89
N ARG A 388 -2.55 -19.70 29.24
CA ARG A 388 -3.65 -19.04 29.96
C ARG A 388 -3.68 -17.53 29.70
N PHE A 389 -2.51 -16.93 29.50
CA PHE A 389 -2.33 -15.52 29.18
C PHE A 389 -2.45 -15.20 27.69
N SER A 390 -2.81 -16.17 26.85
CA SER A 390 -3.04 -15.95 25.42
C SER A 390 -4.51 -15.66 25.14
N PHE A 391 -4.82 -14.50 24.57
CA PHE A 391 -6.18 -14.20 24.11
C PHE A 391 -6.59 -15.05 22.87
N ASN A 392 -5.64 -15.75 22.23
CA ASN A 392 -5.91 -16.60 21.06
C ASN A 392 -6.32 -18.04 21.43
N ILE A 393 -6.15 -18.45 22.69
CA ILE A 393 -6.34 -19.85 23.14
C ILE A 393 -7.47 -19.89 24.18
N LYS A 394 -8.31 -20.92 24.10
CA LYS A 394 -9.34 -21.18 25.12
C LYS A 394 -8.70 -21.39 26.48
N GLY A 395 -9.35 -20.90 27.53
CA GLY A 395 -8.91 -21.05 28.91
C GLY A 395 -8.92 -19.73 29.66
N GLY A 396 -8.09 -18.78 29.27
CA GLY A 396 -8.00 -17.48 29.96
C GLY A 396 -8.61 -16.29 29.22
N ARG A 397 -8.92 -16.43 27.94
CA ARG A 397 -9.60 -15.40 27.15
C ARG A 397 -11.06 -15.22 27.54
N CYS A 398 -11.65 -14.09 27.18
CA CYS A 398 -13.11 -13.90 27.23
C CYS A 398 -13.78 -14.76 26.14
N GLU A 399 -14.71 -15.64 26.51
CA GLU A 399 -15.37 -16.54 25.54
C GLU A 399 -16.46 -15.82 24.74
N THR A 400 -17.04 -14.73 25.24
CA THR A 400 -18.07 -13.95 24.52
C THR A 400 -17.54 -13.33 23.24
N CYS A 401 -16.38 -12.69 23.29
CA CYS A 401 -15.72 -12.12 22.10
C CYS A 401 -14.63 -13.03 21.52
N GLY A 402 -14.51 -14.27 22.02
CA GLY A 402 -13.46 -15.20 21.60
C GLY A 402 -12.02 -14.67 21.78
N GLY A 403 -11.81 -13.70 22.69
CA GLY A 403 -10.53 -13.04 22.94
C GLY A 403 -10.23 -11.81 22.07
N GLU A 404 -11.17 -11.35 21.24
CA GLU A 404 -10.96 -10.19 20.36
C GLU A 404 -11.09 -8.87 21.11
N GLY A 405 -11.89 -8.86 22.18
CA GLY A 405 -12.18 -7.67 22.98
C GLY A 405 -13.28 -6.79 22.38
N TYR A 406 -13.62 -7.02 21.11
CA TYR A 406 -14.63 -6.28 20.37
C TYR A 406 -15.59 -7.24 19.66
N ILE A 407 -16.75 -6.73 19.27
CA ILE A 407 -17.76 -7.42 18.49
C ILE A 407 -18.06 -6.55 17.27
N GLN A 408 -18.07 -7.17 16.08
CA GLN A 408 -18.42 -6.50 14.83
C GLN A 408 -19.94 -6.59 14.62
N ILE A 409 -20.56 -5.45 14.39
CA ILE A 409 -21.99 -5.32 14.09
C ILE A 409 -22.11 -5.03 12.59
N GLU A 410 -22.76 -5.94 11.88
CA GLU A 410 -22.99 -5.82 10.44
C GLU A 410 -24.04 -4.75 10.15
N MET A 411 -23.72 -3.84 9.23
CA MET A 411 -24.60 -2.74 8.83
C MET A 411 -25.01 -2.90 7.37
N GLN A 412 -26.30 -2.71 7.05
CA GLN A 412 -26.82 -3.01 5.70
C GLN A 412 -26.34 -2.04 4.60
N PHE A 413 -26.14 -0.77 4.94
CA PHE A 413 -25.80 0.30 3.98
C PHE A 413 -24.58 1.13 4.40
N LEU A 414 -24.19 1.01 5.66
CA LEU A 414 -23.03 1.69 6.23
C LEU A 414 -21.91 0.67 6.42
N PRO A 415 -20.65 1.11 6.53
CA PRO A 415 -19.57 0.23 6.96
C PRO A 415 -19.89 -0.40 8.32
N ASP A 416 -19.49 -1.66 8.49
CA ASP A 416 -19.64 -2.37 9.75
C ASP A 416 -18.99 -1.62 10.91
N VAL A 417 -19.64 -1.66 12.08
CA VAL A 417 -19.18 -0.96 13.27
C VAL A 417 -18.62 -1.96 14.27
N THR A 418 -17.48 -1.65 14.87
CA THR A 418 -16.84 -2.47 15.88
C THR A 418 -17.08 -1.85 17.26
N VAL A 419 -17.72 -2.60 18.17
CA VAL A 419 -18.02 -2.13 19.54
C VAL A 419 -17.25 -2.93 20.59
N PRO A 420 -16.83 -2.32 21.71
CA PRO A 420 -16.22 -3.06 22.82
C PRO A 420 -17.14 -4.17 23.33
N CYS A 421 -16.57 -5.33 23.65
CA CYS A 421 -17.33 -6.44 24.21
C CYS A 421 -17.94 -6.06 25.56
N GLU A 422 -19.24 -6.26 25.73
CA GLU A 422 -19.98 -5.90 26.95
C GLU A 422 -19.54 -6.69 28.20
N VAL A 423 -18.94 -7.87 28.03
CA VAL A 423 -18.56 -8.76 29.14
C VAL A 423 -17.17 -8.47 29.69
N CYS A 424 -16.19 -8.23 28.81
CA CYS A 424 -14.81 -7.94 29.21
C CYS A 424 -14.44 -6.47 29.08
N HIS A 425 -15.34 -5.63 28.58
CA HIS A 425 -15.12 -4.20 28.32
C HIS A 425 -13.83 -3.92 27.54
N GLY A 426 -13.53 -4.76 26.54
CA GLY A 426 -12.31 -4.64 25.74
C GLY A 426 -11.08 -5.36 26.31
N ALA A 427 -11.11 -5.87 27.54
CA ALA A 427 -9.94 -6.46 28.20
C ALA A 427 -9.45 -7.77 27.57
N ARG A 428 -10.27 -8.45 26.75
CA ARG A 428 -9.96 -9.74 26.05
C ARG A 428 -9.81 -10.98 26.94
N TYR A 429 -9.78 -10.83 28.26
CA TYR A 429 -9.58 -11.91 29.22
C TYR A 429 -10.77 -12.11 30.16
N ASN A 430 -10.82 -13.28 30.79
CA ASN A 430 -11.74 -13.53 31.89
C ASN A 430 -11.21 -12.93 33.21
N ARG A 431 -12.07 -12.85 34.21
CA ARG A 431 -11.74 -12.23 35.51
C ARG A 431 -10.57 -12.91 36.22
N GLU A 432 -10.47 -14.24 36.16
CA GLU A 432 -9.41 -15.01 36.82
C GLU A 432 -8.00 -14.67 36.32
N VAL A 433 -7.86 -14.39 35.02
CA VAL A 433 -6.57 -13.96 34.43
C VAL A 433 -6.24 -12.52 34.85
N LEU A 434 -7.24 -11.64 34.94
CA LEU A 434 -7.06 -10.24 35.32
C LEU A 434 -6.68 -10.06 36.80
N GLU A 435 -6.87 -11.08 37.64
CA GLU A 435 -6.39 -11.09 39.02
C GLU A 435 -4.86 -11.25 39.13
N ILE A 436 -4.21 -11.84 38.12
CA ILE A 436 -2.76 -12.02 38.13
C ILE A 436 -2.09 -10.70 37.76
N LYS A 437 -1.21 -10.22 38.63
CA LYS A 437 -0.51 -8.95 38.47
C LYS A 437 1.00 -9.13 38.43
N PHE A 438 1.64 -8.33 37.61
CA PHE A 438 3.08 -8.11 37.61
C PHE A 438 3.33 -6.61 37.81
N LYS A 439 4.08 -6.22 38.85
CA LYS A 439 4.24 -4.81 39.26
C LYS A 439 2.90 -4.05 39.32
N ASP A 440 1.92 -4.63 40.01
CA ASP A 440 0.55 -4.12 40.17
C ASP A 440 -0.33 -4.02 38.92
N LYS A 441 0.17 -4.45 37.75
CA LYS A 441 -0.54 -4.41 36.47
C LYS A 441 -0.91 -5.80 36.00
N ASN A 442 -2.15 -5.99 35.59
CA ASN A 442 -2.58 -7.23 34.95
C ASN A 442 -2.16 -7.24 33.46
N ILE A 443 -2.38 -8.36 32.77
CA ILE A 443 -1.96 -8.49 31.37
C ILE A 443 -2.72 -7.56 30.40
N ALA A 444 -3.99 -7.25 30.69
CA ALA A 444 -4.75 -6.30 29.89
C ALA A 444 -4.20 -4.87 30.09
N ASP A 445 -3.88 -4.49 31.33
CA ASP A 445 -3.26 -3.19 31.61
C ASP A 445 -1.92 -3.03 30.88
N VAL A 446 -1.10 -4.09 30.86
CA VAL A 446 0.18 -4.11 30.13
C VAL A 446 -0.04 -3.96 28.62
N LEU A 447 -1.03 -4.66 28.06
CA LEU A 447 -1.35 -4.55 26.64
C LEU A 447 -1.92 -3.18 26.26
N ASP A 448 -2.51 -2.47 27.22
CA ASP A 448 -3.03 -1.12 27.03
C ASP A 448 -1.93 -0.04 27.14
N MET A 449 -0.72 -0.36 27.60
CA MET A 449 0.38 0.62 27.65
C MET A 449 0.84 1.05 26.26
N THR A 450 1.21 2.33 26.14
CA THR A 450 1.98 2.82 24.98
C THR A 450 3.34 2.13 24.90
N VAL A 451 3.95 2.09 23.72
CA VAL A 451 5.30 1.52 23.53
C VAL A 451 6.31 2.20 24.47
N ASP A 452 6.26 3.53 24.61
CA ASP A 452 7.17 4.29 25.50
C ASP A 452 7.01 3.85 26.97
N ARG A 453 5.78 3.76 27.46
CA ARG A 453 5.52 3.31 28.84
C ARG A 453 5.88 1.85 29.06
N ALA A 454 5.61 1.00 28.08
CA ALA A 454 5.99 -0.41 28.14
C ALA A 454 7.51 -0.58 28.16
N LEU A 455 8.26 0.26 27.43
CA LEU A 455 9.71 0.23 27.41
C LEU A 455 10.30 0.55 28.79
N GLU A 456 9.82 1.62 29.44
CA GLU A 456 10.16 1.95 30.85
C GLU A 456 9.79 0.79 31.80
N PHE A 457 8.59 0.23 31.64
CA PHE A 457 8.08 -0.83 32.52
C PHE A 457 8.90 -2.14 32.43
N PHE A 458 9.41 -2.46 31.23
CA PHE A 458 10.16 -3.68 30.92
C PHE A 458 11.67 -3.47 30.76
N GLU A 459 12.25 -2.36 31.25
CA GLU A 459 13.68 -2.04 31.13
C GLU A 459 14.59 -3.21 31.54
N ASN A 460 14.27 -3.88 32.65
CA ASN A 460 15.02 -5.04 33.18
C ASN A 460 14.81 -6.37 32.43
N PHE A 461 14.09 -6.37 31.30
CA PHE A 461 13.78 -7.56 30.52
C PHE A 461 14.23 -7.39 29.05
N PRO A 462 15.53 -7.62 28.75
CA PRO A 462 16.11 -7.34 27.43
C PRO A 462 15.38 -7.97 26.24
N LYS A 463 14.78 -9.16 26.42
CA LYS A 463 14.01 -9.85 25.37
C LYS A 463 12.71 -9.15 24.99
N ILE A 464 12.19 -8.29 25.88
CA ILE A 464 10.99 -7.47 25.66
C ILE A 464 11.43 -6.06 25.27
N SER A 465 12.28 -5.41 26.08
CA SER A 465 12.68 -4.01 25.86
C SER A 465 13.39 -3.79 24.53
N SER A 466 14.21 -4.72 24.04
CA SER A 466 14.84 -4.58 22.71
C SER A 466 13.81 -4.50 21.56
N LYS A 467 12.69 -5.22 21.65
CA LYS A 467 11.61 -5.18 20.64
C LYS A 467 10.75 -3.92 20.77
N LEU A 468 10.56 -3.43 21.99
CA LEU A 468 9.86 -2.17 22.22
C LEU A 468 10.72 -0.99 21.74
N GLN A 469 12.03 -1.05 21.95
CA GLN A 469 12.98 -0.05 21.47
C GLN A 469 12.94 0.07 19.95
N THR A 470 12.89 -1.04 19.20
CA THR A 470 12.80 -0.95 17.74
C THR A 470 11.49 -0.31 17.27
N MET A 471 10.38 -0.48 18.00
CA MET A 471 9.13 0.23 17.71
C MET A 471 9.24 1.72 18.04
N GLN A 472 9.89 2.09 19.14
CA GLN A 472 10.14 3.49 19.47
C GLN A 472 11.06 4.16 18.43
N ASP A 473 12.12 3.48 18.00
CA ASP A 473 13.09 3.97 17.01
C ASP A 473 12.46 4.30 15.65
N VAL A 474 11.40 3.59 15.26
CA VAL A 474 10.62 3.88 14.04
C VAL A 474 9.52 4.93 14.27
N GLY A 475 9.42 5.52 15.45
CA GLY A 475 8.45 6.58 15.78
C GLY A 475 7.10 6.08 16.29
N LEU A 476 6.97 4.81 16.70
CA LEU A 476 5.72 4.24 17.22
C LEU A 476 5.62 4.27 18.74
N GLY A 477 6.32 5.17 19.42
CA GLY A 477 6.29 5.31 20.89
C GLY A 477 4.87 5.47 21.47
N TYR A 478 3.99 6.13 20.69
CA TYR A 478 2.65 6.52 21.08
C TYR A 478 1.58 5.42 20.94
N ILE A 479 1.81 4.37 20.15
CA ILE A 479 0.80 3.32 19.94
C ILE A 479 0.74 2.39 21.15
N ARG A 480 -0.43 1.80 21.40
CA ARG A 480 -0.57 0.79 22.47
C ARG A 480 -0.07 -0.56 21.97
N ILE A 481 0.70 -1.28 22.79
CA ILE A 481 1.32 -2.55 22.34
C ILE A 481 0.29 -3.63 22.00
N GLY A 482 -0.92 -3.57 22.58
CA GLY A 482 -2.06 -4.44 22.31
C GLY A 482 -3.11 -3.89 21.35
N GLN A 483 -2.88 -2.72 20.73
CA GLN A 483 -3.82 -2.08 19.80
C GLN A 483 -4.22 -3.04 18.66
N PRO A 484 -5.53 -3.25 18.40
CA PRO A 484 -5.97 -4.11 17.30
C PRO A 484 -5.35 -3.72 15.96
N ALA A 485 -4.88 -4.70 15.19
CA ALA A 485 -4.31 -4.46 13.87
C ALA A 485 -5.23 -3.71 12.89
N PRO A 486 -6.56 -3.95 12.85
CA PRO A 486 -7.46 -3.22 11.96
C PRO A 486 -7.59 -1.72 12.28
N THR A 487 -7.19 -1.27 13.48
CA THR A 487 -7.25 0.14 13.87
C THR A 487 -5.91 0.84 13.69
N LEU A 488 -4.92 0.18 13.09
CA LEU A 488 -3.65 0.80 12.73
C LEU A 488 -3.75 1.39 11.32
N SER A 489 -3.14 2.55 11.12
CA SER A 489 -2.96 3.11 9.78
C SER A 489 -2.01 2.24 8.93
N GLY A 490 -2.04 2.45 7.60
CA GLY A 490 -1.10 1.78 6.69
C GLY A 490 0.37 2.07 7.05
N GLY A 491 0.69 3.34 7.36
CA GLY A 491 2.03 3.76 7.80
C GLY A 491 2.44 3.16 9.14
N GLU A 492 1.53 3.04 10.12
CA GLU A 492 1.81 2.34 11.38
C GLU A 492 2.09 0.85 11.16
N ALA A 493 1.25 0.18 10.36
CA ALA A 493 1.43 -1.22 10.00
C ALA A 493 2.78 -1.47 9.33
N GLN A 494 3.18 -0.59 8.42
CA GLN A 494 4.47 -0.64 7.73
C GLN A 494 5.65 -0.45 8.70
N ARG A 495 5.57 0.55 9.59
CA ARG A 495 6.61 0.80 10.61
C ARG A 495 6.74 -0.36 11.61
N ILE A 496 5.65 -1.06 11.95
CA ILE A 496 5.72 -2.28 12.79
C ILE A 496 6.46 -3.41 12.06
N LYS A 497 6.25 -3.59 10.76
CA LYS A 497 7.02 -4.55 9.94
C LYS A 497 8.50 -4.21 9.95
N LEU A 498 8.83 -2.94 9.75
CA LEU A 498 10.20 -2.43 9.80
C LEU A 498 10.85 -2.68 11.18
N ALA A 499 10.17 -2.33 12.28
CA ALA A 499 10.62 -2.58 13.64
C ALA A 499 10.87 -4.07 13.93
N THR A 500 10.06 -4.94 13.35
CA THR A 500 10.21 -6.40 13.47
C THR A 500 11.48 -6.89 12.79
N GLU A 501 11.84 -6.35 11.63
CA GLU A 501 13.09 -6.72 10.94
C GLU A 501 14.32 -6.11 11.58
N LEU A 502 14.25 -4.88 12.11
CA LEU A 502 15.34 -4.29 12.89
C LEU A 502 15.68 -5.09 14.15
N SER A 503 14.70 -5.80 14.72
CA SER A 503 14.92 -6.65 15.89
C SER A 503 15.69 -7.94 15.58
N LYS A 504 15.89 -8.27 14.30
CA LYS A 504 16.61 -9.47 13.86
C LYS A 504 18.07 -9.13 13.59
N ARG A 505 18.94 -10.15 13.68
CA ARG A 505 20.36 -9.99 13.34
C ARG A 505 20.51 -9.75 11.84
N ALA A 506 21.15 -8.64 11.46
CA ALA A 506 21.47 -8.36 10.08
C ALA A 506 22.51 -9.34 9.55
N THR A 507 22.33 -9.79 8.30
CA THR A 507 23.32 -10.61 7.58
C THR A 507 24.24 -9.74 6.71
N GLY A 508 23.87 -8.47 6.50
CA GLY A 508 24.56 -7.54 5.60
C GLY A 508 24.36 -7.87 4.12
N ARG A 509 23.46 -8.81 3.80
CA ARG A 509 23.17 -9.26 2.42
C ARG A 509 21.67 -9.36 2.15
N THR A 510 20.86 -8.72 2.99
CA THR A 510 19.41 -8.67 2.82
C THR A 510 19.03 -7.50 1.90
N LEU A 511 18.08 -7.74 0.99
CA LEU A 511 17.43 -6.70 0.18
C LEU A 511 16.06 -6.36 0.77
N TYR A 512 15.89 -5.12 1.18
CA TYR A 512 14.62 -4.56 1.63
C TYR A 512 13.94 -3.83 0.48
N ILE A 513 12.64 -4.07 0.29
CA ILE A 513 11.81 -3.40 -0.70
C ILE A 513 10.69 -2.68 0.05
N LEU A 514 10.59 -1.37 -0.13
CA LEU A 514 9.55 -0.54 0.48
C LEU A 514 8.75 0.16 -0.61
N ASP A 515 7.43 0.08 -0.51
CA ASP A 515 6.50 0.78 -1.41
C ASP A 515 5.90 1.97 -0.67
N GLU A 516 6.22 3.19 -1.13
CA GLU A 516 5.76 4.48 -0.61
C GLU A 516 5.74 4.54 0.93
N PRO A 517 6.89 4.33 1.61
CA PRO A 517 6.94 4.29 3.06
C PRO A 517 6.69 5.62 3.77
N THR A 518 6.62 6.74 3.04
CA THR A 518 6.28 8.06 3.58
C THR A 518 4.80 8.41 3.54
N THR A 519 3.95 7.55 2.97
CA THR A 519 2.49 7.76 2.99
C THR A 519 1.99 7.96 4.43
N GLY A 520 1.26 9.05 4.65
CA GLY A 520 0.72 9.43 5.95
C GLY A 520 1.73 9.74 7.04
N LEU A 521 2.94 10.13 6.67
CA LEU A 521 3.97 10.55 7.62
C LEU A 521 4.15 12.07 7.64
N SER A 522 4.21 12.64 8.84
CA SER A 522 4.66 14.01 9.05
C SER A 522 6.14 14.17 8.67
N PHE A 523 6.61 15.41 8.48
CA PHE A 523 8.03 15.70 8.23
C PHE A 523 8.97 15.06 9.27
N GLU A 524 8.57 15.06 10.55
CA GLU A 524 9.38 14.45 11.62
C GLU A 524 9.42 12.93 11.51
N ASP A 525 8.29 12.32 11.16
CA ASP A 525 8.20 10.88 10.97
C ASP A 525 9.01 10.43 9.74
N VAL A 526 9.02 11.23 8.66
CA VAL A 526 9.89 11.00 7.49
C VAL A 526 11.36 11.06 7.91
N ALA A 527 11.75 12.02 8.75
CA ALA A 527 13.12 12.10 9.27
C ALA A 527 13.49 10.89 10.15
N ALA A 528 12.56 10.42 10.99
CA ALA A 528 12.74 9.21 11.80
C ALA A 528 12.87 7.96 10.93
N LEU A 529 11.99 7.78 9.95
CA LEU A 529 12.05 6.69 8.99
C LEU A 529 13.38 6.68 8.23
N LEU A 530 13.82 7.83 7.72
CA LEU A 530 15.10 7.95 7.03
C LEU A 530 16.26 7.49 7.90
N ARG A 531 16.32 7.89 9.18
CA ARG A 531 17.37 7.40 10.11
C ARG A 531 17.38 5.88 10.21
N VAL A 532 16.21 5.25 10.20
CA VAL A 532 16.08 3.79 10.23
C VAL A 532 16.55 3.15 8.93
N LEU A 533 16.14 3.67 7.78
CA LEU A 533 16.57 3.17 6.47
C LEU A 533 18.10 3.28 6.32
N GLN A 534 18.68 4.40 6.75
CA GLN A 534 20.13 4.61 6.74
C GLN A 534 20.84 3.56 7.61
N ARG A 535 20.35 3.28 8.83
CA ARG A 535 20.90 2.22 9.70
C ARG A 535 20.85 0.83 9.07
N LEU A 536 19.80 0.51 8.30
CA LEU A 536 19.72 -0.76 7.57
C LEU A 536 20.83 -0.88 6.52
N VAL A 537 21.07 0.20 5.76
CA VAL A 537 22.12 0.25 4.74
C VAL A 537 23.51 0.25 5.37
N ASP A 538 23.70 0.96 6.49
CA ASP A 538 24.97 0.97 7.25
C ASP A 538 25.36 -0.42 7.78
N SER A 539 24.37 -1.29 8.00
CA SER A 539 24.57 -2.70 8.37
C SER A 539 24.97 -3.59 7.17
N GLY A 540 25.20 -3.01 5.99
CA GLY A 540 25.59 -3.68 4.74
C GLY A 540 24.42 -4.07 3.83
N ASN A 541 23.17 -3.89 4.29
CA ASN A 541 21.99 -4.29 3.51
C ASN A 541 21.72 -3.34 2.34
N THR A 542 20.87 -3.76 1.42
CA THR A 542 20.38 -2.91 0.33
C THR A 542 18.93 -2.55 0.60
N VAL A 543 18.57 -1.28 0.39
CA VAL A 543 17.19 -0.81 0.55
C VAL A 543 16.74 -0.22 -0.78
N VAL A 544 15.75 -0.83 -1.41
CA VAL A 544 15.07 -0.31 -2.60
C VAL A 544 13.74 0.28 -2.15
N VAL A 545 13.52 1.55 -2.44
CA VAL A 545 12.31 2.26 -2.05
C VAL A 545 11.62 2.86 -3.27
N ILE A 546 10.32 2.66 -3.42
CA ILE A 546 9.49 3.41 -4.36
C ILE A 546 9.04 4.68 -3.66
N GLU A 547 9.43 5.84 -4.16
CA GLU A 547 9.08 7.11 -3.52
C GLU A 547 8.88 8.27 -4.49
N HIS A 548 8.05 9.19 -3.99
CA HIS A 548 7.75 10.49 -4.59
C HIS A 548 8.15 11.64 -3.67
N GLN A 549 8.33 11.39 -2.37
CA GLN A 549 8.72 12.41 -1.40
C GLN A 549 10.17 12.85 -1.61
N LEU A 550 10.36 14.15 -1.84
CA LEU A 550 11.65 14.74 -2.18
C LEU A 550 12.70 14.56 -1.09
N ASP A 551 12.29 14.54 0.19
CA ASP A 551 13.19 14.31 1.31
C ASP A 551 13.79 12.90 1.31
N VAL A 552 13.06 11.89 0.85
CA VAL A 552 13.61 10.54 0.70
C VAL A 552 14.48 10.45 -0.54
N ILE A 553 14.00 10.99 -1.66
CA ILE A 553 14.71 10.98 -2.94
C ILE A 553 16.08 11.67 -2.82
N LYS A 554 16.16 12.83 -2.17
CA LYS A 554 17.44 13.55 -1.99
C LYS A 554 18.42 12.84 -1.04
N ASN A 555 17.91 11.99 -0.16
CA ASN A 555 18.69 11.18 0.78
C ASN A 555 19.12 9.81 0.22
N ALA A 556 18.65 9.44 -0.98
CA ALA A 556 19.03 8.20 -1.64
C ALA A 556 20.49 8.23 -2.13
N ASP A 557 21.16 7.09 -2.14
CA ASP A 557 22.50 6.94 -2.71
C ASP A 557 22.44 6.75 -4.24
N TRP A 558 21.32 6.26 -4.76
CA TRP A 558 21.08 6.04 -6.19
C TRP A 558 19.60 6.23 -6.53
N ILE A 559 19.29 6.81 -7.67
CA ILE A 559 17.93 6.99 -8.18
C ILE A 559 17.79 6.25 -9.52
N ILE A 560 16.64 5.58 -9.69
CA ILE A 560 16.15 5.08 -10.96
C ILE A 560 14.85 5.82 -11.28
N ASP A 561 14.89 6.76 -12.22
CA ASP A 561 13.76 7.61 -12.59
C ASP A 561 13.00 7.03 -13.81
N LEU A 562 11.76 6.62 -13.60
CA LEU A 562 10.91 6.05 -14.63
C LEU A 562 9.95 7.08 -15.23
N GLY A 563 9.82 7.08 -16.55
CA GLY A 563 8.95 8.01 -17.27
C GLY A 563 9.03 7.80 -18.78
N PRO A 564 9.01 8.88 -19.60
CA PRO A 564 8.86 10.30 -19.23
C PRO A 564 7.42 10.70 -18.86
N GLY A 565 6.44 9.82 -19.05
CA GLY A 565 5.04 10.04 -18.66
C GLY A 565 4.41 8.81 -18.00
N ALA A 566 3.08 8.84 -17.89
CA ALA A 566 2.29 7.74 -17.33
C ALA A 566 1.74 6.79 -18.41
N GLY A 567 1.39 5.57 -18.01
CA GLY A 567 0.74 4.58 -18.87
C GLY A 567 1.55 4.31 -20.14
N ILE A 568 0.94 4.47 -21.31
CA ILE A 568 1.58 4.13 -22.60
C ILE A 568 2.79 5.01 -22.92
N LYS A 569 2.84 6.23 -22.38
CA LYS A 569 3.92 7.21 -22.51
C LYS A 569 5.05 6.99 -21.49
N GLY A 570 4.87 6.06 -20.56
CA GLY A 570 5.86 5.68 -19.55
C GLY A 570 6.62 4.40 -19.88
N GLY A 571 7.18 3.81 -18.83
CA GLY A 571 7.84 2.50 -18.90
C GLY A 571 9.27 2.52 -19.44
N GLN A 572 9.91 3.69 -19.46
CA GLN A 572 11.31 3.86 -19.84
C GLN A 572 12.12 4.44 -18.67
N ILE A 573 13.42 4.17 -18.64
CA ILE A 573 14.36 4.87 -17.77
C ILE A 573 14.62 6.25 -18.38
N VAL A 574 14.39 7.30 -17.61
CA VAL A 574 14.64 8.69 -18.02
C VAL A 574 16.01 9.16 -17.54
N ALA A 575 16.36 8.77 -16.31
CA ALA A 575 17.63 9.07 -15.68
C ALA A 575 17.98 8.00 -14.63
N GLU A 576 19.26 7.69 -14.49
CA GLU A 576 19.82 6.86 -13.43
C GLU A 576 21.11 7.51 -12.93
N GLY A 577 21.36 7.45 -11.63
CA GLY A 577 22.57 8.04 -11.04
C GLY A 577 22.37 8.47 -9.58
N ILE A 578 23.34 9.22 -9.07
CA ILE A 578 23.14 9.93 -7.79
C ILE A 578 22.09 11.04 -7.95
N PRO A 579 21.42 11.47 -6.87
CA PRO A 579 20.47 12.58 -6.89
C PRO A 579 20.93 13.83 -7.65
N GLU A 580 22.21 14.21 -7.55
CA GLU A 580 22.78 15.35 -8.25
C GLU A 580 22.76 15.17 -9.77
N ASP A 581 23.07 13.97 -10.28
CA ASP A 581 23.07 13.66 -11.71
C ASP A 581 21.64 13.67 -12.28
N VAL A 582 20.70 13.06 -11.55
CA VAL A 582 19.28 13.07 -11.93
C VAL A 582 18.73 14.49 -11.94
N ALA A 583 19.14 15.33 -10.98
CA ALA A 583 18.75 16.75 -10.93
C ALA A 583 19.28 17.58 -12.12
N LEU A 584 20.37 17.17 -12.77
CA LEU A 584 20.90 17.82 -13.97
C LEU A 584 20.16 17.40 -15.26
N ASN A 585 19.56 16.22 -15.27
CA ASN A 585 18.83 15.70 -16.43
C ASN A 585 17.52 16.48 -16.67
N LYS A 586 17.45 17.20 -17.79
CA LYS A 586 16.29 18.04 -18.16
C LYS A 586 15.05 17.24 -18.57
N ALA A 587 15.19 15.97 -18.95
CA ALA A 587 14.08 15.10 -19.30
C ALA A 587 13.40 14.51 -18.05
N SER A 588 14.11 14.46 -16.91
CA SER A 588 13.60 13.94 -15.65
C SER A 588 12.65 14.94 -14.99
N MET A 589 11.39 14.54 -14.84
CA MET A 589 10.43 15.30 -14.03
C MET A 589 10.86 15.32 -12.57
N THR A 590 11.32 14.19 -12.04
CA THR A 590 11.90 14.09 -10.69
C THR A 590 13.07 15.06 -10.52
N GLY A 591 14.00 15.08 -11.47
CA GLY A 591 15.18 15.95 -11.47
C GLY A 591 14.83 17.45 -11.42
N LYS A 592 13.77 17.87 -12.11
CA LYS A 592 13.27 19.26 -12.08
C LYS A 592 12.89 19.73 -10.67
N TYR A 593 12.28 18.86 -9.87
CA TYR A 593 11.88 19.18 -8.49
C TYR A 593 13.04 18.99 -7.52
N LEU A 594 13.84 17.94 -7.72
CA LEU A 594 15.01 17.63 -6.91
C LEU A 594 16.04 18.78 -6.90
N ARG A 595 16.21 19.47 -8.03
CA ARG A 595 17.09 20.66 -8.13
C ARG A 595 16.72 21.80 -7.17
N ARG A 596 15.47 21.88 -6.71
CA ARG A 596 15.01 22.94 -5.79
C ARG A 596 15.40 22.65 -4.33
N VAL A 597 15.56 21.38 -3.98
CA VAL A 597 15.80 20.93 -2.60
C VAL A 597 17.24 20.51 -2.36
N LEU A 598 18.01 20.24 -3.42
CA LEU A 598 19.46 20.02 -3.31
C LEU A 598 20.20 21.35 -3.11
N PRO A 599 21.35 21.34 -2.40
CA PRO A 599 22.26 22.48 -2.38
C PRO A 599 22.61 22.92 -3.80
N LYS A 600 22.82 24.23 -4.02
CA LYS A 600 23.15 24.76 -5.36
C LYS A 600 24.30 23.95 -5.98
N LEU A 601 23.96 23.15 -7.00
CA LEU A 601 24.90 22.45 -7.85
C LEU A 601 25.80 23.50 -8.51
N LYS A 602 27.12 23.43 -8.26
CA LYS A 602 28.09 24.34 -8.86
C LYS A 602 28.35 24.01 -10.32
#